data_AF-A0A420ESL3-F1
#
_entry.id   AF-A0A420ESL3-F1
#
_cell.length_a   1.000
_cell.length_b   1.000
_cell.length_c   1.000
_cell.angle_alpha   90.00
_cell.angle_beta   90.00
_cell.angle_gamma   90.00
#
_symmetry.space_group_name_H-M   'P 1'
#
loop_
_entity.id
_entity.type
_entity.pdbx_description
1 polymer ?
#
loop_
_entity_poly.entity_id
_entity_poly.type
_entity_poly.pdbx_seq_one_letter_code
_entity_poly.pdbx_strand_id
1 'polypeptide(L)' 'MQPPWIVSDELWAEIAPLLPPRPPRRPRFPGRKPLDDRKVLCGILFVLYTAIP' A
#
# COMPACT_ATOMS: atom_id res chain seq x y z
N MET A 1 8.26 18.58 8.41
CA MET A 1 8.10 17.25 9.03
C MET A 1 7.20 16.43 8.12
N GLN A 2 7.59 15.21 7.80
CA GLN A 2 6.79 14.33 6.94
C GLN A 2 5.52 13.89 7.69
N PRO A 3 4.34 13.83 7.04
CA PRO A 3 3.13 13.36 7.71
C PRO A 3 3.30 11.92 8.23
N PRO A 4 2.69 11.58 9.37
CA PRO A 4 2.95 10.31 10.08
C PRO A 4 2.50 9.06 9.30
N TRP A 5 1.64 9.21 8.29
CA TRP A 5 1.18 8.11 7.44
C TRP A 5 2.04 7.87 6.19
N ILE A 6 3.08 8.69 5.94
CA ILE A 6 3.99 8.46 4.81
C ILE A 6 5.09 7.50 5.23
N VAL A 7 5.05 6.28 4.69
CA VAL A 7 6.06 5.23 4.88
C VAL A 7 7.37 5.66 4.22
N SER A 8 8.49 5.68 4.96
CA SER A 8 9.82 5.99 4.42
C SER A 8 10.38 4.87 3.54
N ASP A 9 11.46 5.14 2.80
CA ASP A 9 12.07 4.13 1.93
C ASP A 9 12.69 2.98 2.74
N GLU A 10 13.32 3.31 3.86
CA GLU A 10 13.96 2.35 4.77
C GLU A 10 12.92 1.41 5.37
N LEU A 11 11.83 1.97 5.92
CA LEU A 11 10.73 1.19 6.48
C LEU A 11 10.04 0.34 5.40
N TRP A 12 9.90 0.87 4.18
CA TRP A 12 9.33 0.11 3.08
C TRP A 12 10.23 -1.06 2.66
N ALA A 13 11.55 -0.89 2.69
CA ALA A 13 12.51 -1.96 2.38
C ALA A 13 12.40 -3.14 3.36
N GLU A 14 12.03 -2.88 4.62
CA GLU A 14 11.77 -3.91 5.63
C GLU A 14 10.40 -4.58 5.46
N ILE A 15 9.35 -3.81 5.13
CA ILE A 15 7.97 -4.31 5.04
C ILE A 15 7.71 -5.06 3.73
N ALA A 16 8.18 -4.53 2.59
CA ALA A 16 7.82 -5.04 1.26
C ALA A 16 8.12 -6.54 1.07
N PRO A 17 9.26 -7.09 1.53
CA PRO A 17 9.56 -8.52 1.41
C PRO A 17 8.63 -9.44 2.20
N LEU A 18 7.94 -8.91 3.23
CA LEU A 18 7.00 -9.67 4.06
C LEU A 18 5.63 -9.84 3.38
N LEU A 19 5.35 -9.04 2.35
CA LEU A 19 4.09 -9.14 1.62
C LEU A 19 4.09 -10.38 0.71
N PRO A 20 2.97 -11.11 0.64
CA PRO A 20 2.86 -12.22 -0.29
C PRO A 20 2.98 -11.72 -1.74
N PRO A 21 3.52 -12.53 -2.66
CA PRO A 21 3.58 -12.16 -4.07
C PRO A 21 2.17 -11.92 -4.61
N ARG A 22 2.03 -10.89 -5.44
CA ARG A 22 0.75 -10.52 -6.03
C ARG A 22 0.26 -11.65 -6.93
N PRO A 23 -1.00 -12.13 -6.80
CA PRO A 23 -1.52 -13.18 -7.65
C PRO A 23 -1.55 -12.73 -9.11
N PRO A 24 -1.42 -13.68 -10.06
CA PRO A 24 -1.48 -13.37 -11.48
C PRO A 24 -2.82 -12.72 -11.82
N ARG A 25 -2.76 -11.69 -12.68
CA ARG A 25 -3.98 -11.00 -13.14
C ARG A 25 -4.79 -11.94 -14.02
N ARG A 26 -6.12 -11.87 -13.88
CA ARG A 26 -7.03 -12.58 -14.80
C ARG A 26 -6.75 -12.15 -16.24
N PRO A 27 -6.68 -13.08 -17.21
CA PRO A 27 -6.38 -12.73 -18.60
C PRO A 27 -7.58 -12.04 -19.28
N ARG A 28 -8.81 -12.40 -18.90
CA ARG A 28 -10.04 -11.83 -19.46
C ARG A 28 -10.75 -10.98 -18.41
N PHE A 29 -11.16 -9.77 -18.82
CA PHE A 29 -11.83 -8.78 -17.97
C PHE A 29 -11.07 -8.47 -16.66
N PRO A 30 -9.83 -7.95 -16.74
CA PRO A 30 -8.91 -7.90 -15.60
C PRO A 30 -9.21 -6.80 -14.56
N GLY A 31 -10.33 -6.09 -14.69
CA GLY A 31 -10.72 -4.97 -13.83
C GLY A 31 -9.67 -3.84 -13.80
N ARG A 32 -9.82 -2.93 -12.83
CA ARG A 32 -8.87 -1.84 -12.61
C ARG A 32 -7.50 -2.39 -12.19
N LYS A 33 -6.42 -1.78 -12.69
CA LYS A 33 -5.06 -2.12 -12.24
C LYS A 33 -4.92 -1.73 -10.74
N PRO A 34 -4.44 -2.63 -9.86
CA PRO A 34 -4.25 -2.27 -8.47
C PRO A 34 -3.14 -1.23 -8.35
N LEU A 35 -3.26 -0.39 -7.31
CA LEU A 35 -2.24 0.59 -6.96
C LEU A 35 -0.96 -0.09 -6.48
N ASP A 36 0.09 0.71 -6.33
CA ASP A 36 1.32 0.31 -5.67
C ASP A 36 1.07 0.02 -4.18
N ASP A 37 1.65 -1.05 -3.66
CA ASP A 37 1.33 -1.54 -2.30
C ASP A 37 1.73 -0.52 -1.22
N ARG A 38 2.83 0.23 -1.43
CA ARG A 38 3.23 1.29 -0.50
C ARG A 38 2.22 2.42 -0.46
N LYS A 39 1.69 2.82 -1.63
CA LYS A 39 0.65 3.85 -1.70
C LYS A 39 -0.64 3.42 -0.99
N VAL A 40 -1.00 2.14 -1.12
CA VAL A 40 -2.15 1.58 -0.39
C VAL A 40 -1.89 1.59 1.12
N LEU A 41 -0.70 1.19 1.57
CA LEU A 41 -0.32 1.23 2.98
C LEU A 41 -0.37 2.66 3.54
N CYS A 42 0.18 3.65 2.84
CA CYS A 42 0.07 5.05 3.24
C CYS A 42 -1.40 5.51 3.37
N GLY A 43 -2.28 5.07 2.47
CA GLY A 43 -3.71 5.37 2.54
C GLY A 43 -4.40 4.73 3.75
N ILE A 44 -4.07 3.47 4.06
CA ILE A 44 -4.58 2.78 5.26
C ILE A 44 -4.13 3.52 6.52
N LEU A 45 -2.84 3.83 6.63
CA LEU A 45 -2.29 4.57 7.77
C LEU A 45 -2.91 5.96 7.90
N PHE A 46 -3.19 6.63 6.79
CA PHE A 46 -3.89 7.91 6.80
C PHE A 46 -5.27 7.77 7.44
N VAL A 47 -6.11 6.84 6.98
CA VAL A 47 -7.45 6.61 7.54
C VAL A 47 -7.40 6.30 9.03
N LEU A 48 -6.48 5.41 9.44
CA LEU A 48 -6.29 5.04 10.84
C LEU A 48 -5.82 6.23 11.69
N TYR A 49 -4.93 7.07 11.15
CA TYR A 49 -4.41 8.24 11.86
C TYR A 49 -5.46 9.35 12.01
N THR A 50 -6.24 9.60 10.95
CA THR A 50 -7.21 10.69 10.94
C THR A 50 -8.58 10.32 11.51
N ALA A 51 -8.83 9.04 11.78
CA ALA A 51 -10.11 8.52 12.28
C ALA A 51 -11.32 9.01 11.45
N ILE A 52 -11.16 9.08 10.12
CA ILE A 52 -12.25 9.47 9.22
C ILE A 52 -13.30 8.35 9.22
N PRO A 53 -14.58 8.62 9.55
CA PRO A 53 -15.66 7.64 9.53
C PRO A 53 -16.02 7.17 8.12
#